data_AF-K7VXC1-F1
#
_entry.id   AF-K7VXC1-F1
#
_cell.length_a   1.000
_cell.length_b   1.000
_cell.length_c   1.000
_cell.angle_alpha   90.00
_cell.angle_beta   90.00
_cell.angle_gamma   90.00
#
_symmetry.space_group_name_H-M   'P 1'
#
loop_
_entity.id
_entity.type
_entity.pdbx_description
1 polymer ?
#
loop_
_entity_poly.entity_id
_entity_poly.type
_entity_poly.pdbx_seq_one_letter_code
_entity_poly.pdbx_strand_id
1 'polypeptide(L)'
;MFAELILVIICRLLISFTGIAFRLESPAPKALSIEDIKELIASFVNAAQRSLAAGFNLIEIHAAHGYLLHEFMSPLSNQRTDEYGGRFENRIRFLCEVVQAVRNILPDQMPLWVRISAIDWISDGWDIEQSIALCHILKSLGVDLIDCSSGGIVPGEKFVLGAGYQTAFSDRLRREAKIATGAVGMITEPAQADQILRTGQADMVLIGREMLRDPYWARRAAKQLRQPVSVPKQYDRAWH
;
A
#
# COMPACT_ATOMS: atom_id res chain seq x y z
N MET A 1 10.88 -2.58 13.38
CA MET A 1 11.17 -1.43 12.50
C MET A 1 10.49 -1.74 11.18
N PHE A 2 9.72 -0.81 10.60
CA PHE A 2 8.93 -1.03 9.38
C PHE A 2 9.62 -0.39 8.18
N ALA A 3 9.87 -1.15 7.11
CA ALA A 3 10.37 -0.61 5.85
C ALA A 3 9.25 -0.62 4.82
N GLU A 4 8.83 0.58 4.41
CA GLU A 4 8.05 0.76 3.19
C GLU A 4 9.03 0.78 2.02
N LEU A 5 8.98 -0.23 1.16
CA LEU A 5 9.73 -0.23 -0.09
C LEU A 5 9.00 0.63 -1.10
N ILE A 6 9.16 1.95 -0.93
CA ILE A 6 8.88 2.92 -1.98
C ILE A 6 10.15 3.04 -2.81
N LEU A 7 10.17 2.44 -4.00
CA LEU A 7 11.23 2.74 -4.95
C LEU A 7 10.94 4.12 -5.56
N VAL A 8 11.30 5.18 -4.84
CA VAL A 8 11.45 6.50 -5.45
C VAL A 8 12.78 6.45 -6.22
N ILE A 9 12.71 6.39 -7.55
CA ILE A 9 13.89 6.51 -8.40
C ILE A 9 14.37 7.97 -8.29
N ILE A 10 15.17 8.29 -7.27
CA ILE A 10 15.65 9.66 -7.02
C ILE A 10 16.80 10.04 -7.97
N CYS A 11 17.41 9.10 -8.72
CA CYS A 11 18.65 9.39 -9.47
C CYS A 11 18.71 8.94 -10.94
N ARG A 12 17.62 8.54 -11.58
CA ARG A 12 17.54 8.41 -13.05
C ARG A 12 16.19 8.96 -13.50
N LEU A 13 16.12 9.44 -14.75
CA LEU A 13 14.96 10.06 -15.43
C LEU A 13 13.61 9.58 -14.89
N LEU A 14 12.60 10.47 -14.84
CA LEU A 14 11.21 10.06 -14.59
C LEU A 14 10.86 8.95 -15.60
N ILE A 15 10.61 7.77 -15.07
CA ILE A 15 10.26 6.57 -15.83
C ILE A 15 8.84 6.21 -15.47
N SER A 16 8.12 5.75 -16.47
CA SER A 16 6.76 5.28 -16.40
C SER A 16 6.64 4.21 -17.47
N PHE A 17 5.44 3.79 -17.78
CA PHE A 17 5.15 2.56 -18.50
C PHE A 17 4.45 2.86 -19.82
N THR A 18 3.85 4.04 -19.95
CA THR A 18 3.25 4.56 -21.19
C THR A 18 3.84 5.87 -21.71
N GLY A 19 4.73 6.51 -20.95
CA GLY A 19 5.28 7.81 -21.31
C GLY A 19 4.28 8.98 -21.23
N ILE A 20 3.12 8.74 -20.61
CA ILE A 20 2.09 9.75 -20.36
C ILE A 20 2.47 10.53 -19.10
N ALA A 21 2.48 11.85 -19.20
CA ALA A 21 2.75 12.72 -18.06
C ALA A 21 1.56 12.75 -17.09
N PHE A 22 1.82 12.72 -15.78
CA PHE A 22 0.78 12.80 -14.74
C PHE A 22 -0.06 14.09 -14.84
N ARG A 23 0.57 15.20 -15.22
CA ARG A 23 -0.09 16.46 -15.63
C ARG A 23 0.50 16.91 -16.95
N LEU A 24 -0.24 17.73 -17.70
CA LEU A 24 0.23 18.27 -18.98
C LEU A 24 1.59 19.01 -18.86
N GLU A 25 1.83 19.63 -17.70
CA GLU A 25 3.07 20.38 -17.41
C GLU A 25 4.20 19.51 -16.82
N SER A 26 3.93 18.23 -16.53
CA SER A 26 4.94 17.32 -15.99
C SER A 26 5.84 16.76 -17.10
N PRO A 27 7.10 16.40 -16.79
CA PRO A 27 7.96 15.73 -17.77
C PRO A 27 7.29 14.45 -18.25
N ALA A 28 7.25 14.23 -19.57
CA ALA A 28 6.82 12.96 -20.13
C ALA A 28 7.83 11.88 -19.70
N PRO A 29 7.38 10.84 -19.00
CA PRO A 29 8.28 9.80 -18.55
C PRO A 29 8.79 8.92 -19.70
N LYS A 30 9.90 8.21 -19.51
CA LYS A 30 10.32 7.16 -20.47
C LYS A 30 9.45 5.92 -20.26
N ALA A 31 8.87 5.35 -21.32
CA ALA A 31 8.21 4.06 -21.25
C ALA A 31 9.22 2.91 -21.00
N LEU A 32 8.93 2.05 -20.03
CA LEU A 32 9.74 0.89 -19.68
C LEU A 32 9.77 -0.18 -20.80
N SER A 33 10.96 -0.66 -21.13
CA SER A 33 11.15 -1.93 -21.85
C SER A 33 10.97 -3.12 -20.91
N ILE A 34 10.87 -4.34 -21.48
CA ILE A 34 10.82 -5.58 -20.68
C ILE A 34 12.11 -5.76 -19.89
N GLU A 35 13.25 -5.37 -20.45
CA GLU A 35 14.55 -5.38 -19.78
C GLU A 35 14.55 -4.41 -18.59
N ASP A 36 14.04 -3.19 -18.77
CA ASP A 36 13.92 -2.23 -17.67
C ASP A 36 13.02 -2.78 -16.53
N ILE A 37 11.92 -3.49 -16.86
CA ILE A 37 11.05 -4.15 -15.87
C ILE A 37 11.84 -5.20 -15.06
N LYS A 38 12.62 -6.05 -15.73
CA LYS A 38 13.46 -7.06 -15.05
C LYS A 38 14.50 -6.42 -14.13
N GLU A 39 15.12 -5.33 -14.55
CA GLU A 39 16.05 -4.56 -13.72
C GLU A 39 15.37 -3.95 -12.48
N LEU A 40 14.13 -3.50 -12.62
CA LEU A 40 13.34 -2.97 -11.51
C LEU A 40 12.95 -4.07 -10.51
N ILE A 41 12.56 -5.26 -10.97
CA ILE A 41 12.31 -6.41 -10.08
C ILE A 41 13.57 -6.71 -9.26
N ALA A 42 14.74 -6.77 -9.91
CA ALA A 42 16.01 -6.96 -9.20
C ALA A 42 16.30 -5.81 -8.21
N SER A 43 15.89 -4.58 -8.55
CA SER A 43 16.02 -3.42 -7.64
C SER A 43 15.15 -3.55 -6.39
N PHE A 44 13.91 -4.05 -6.51
CA PHE A 44 13.06 -4.36 -5.35
C PHE A 44 13.68 -5.44 -4.46
N VAL A 45 14.21 -6.52 -5.06
CA VAL A 45 14.92 -7.58 -4.31
C VAL A 45 16.13 -7.02 -3.57
N ASN A 46 16.97 -6.24 -4.24
CA ASN A 46 18.14 -5.61 -3.64
C ASN A 46 17.75 -4.65 -2.50
N ALA A 47 16.64 -3.93 -2.63
CA ALA A 47 16.14 -3.07 -1.57
C ALA A 47 15.65 -3.89 -0.36
N ALA A 48 14.91 -4.97 -0.59
CA ALA A 48 14.47 -5.88 0.46
C ALA A 48 15.65 -6.52 1.20
N GLN A 49 16.72 -6.95 0.50
CA GLN A 49 17.95 -7.46 1.13
C GLN A 49 18.62 -6.41 2.02
N ARG A 50 18.69 -5.16 1.58
CA ARG A 50 19.24 -4.07 2.41
C ARG A 50 18.37 -3.80 3.65
N SER A 51 17.05 -3.86 3.50
CA SER A 51 16.13 -3.74 4.63
C SER A 51 16.31 -4.87 5.65
N LEU A 52 16.49 -6.11 5.20
CA LEU A 52 16.83 -7.24 6.07
C LEU A 52 18.14 -6.98 6.82
N ALA A 53 19.19 -6.57 6.11
CA ALA A 53 20.49 -6.27 6.70
C ALA A 53 20.44 -5.12 7.73
N ALA A 54 19.53 -4.16 7.54
CA ALA A 54 19.28 -3.06 8.48
C ALA A 54 18.41 -3.46 9.69
N GLY A 55 17.90 -4.68 9.77
CA GLY A 55 17.11 -5.18 10.89
C GLY A 55 15.62 -4.80 10.84
N PHE A 56 15.10 -4.44 9.67
CA PHE A 56 13.65 -4.33 9.48
C PHE A 56 12.99 -5.71 9.64
N ASN A 57 11.82 -5.73 10.26
CA ASN A 57 11.09 -6.97 10.59
C ASN A 57 9.74 -7.08 9.87
N LEU A 58 9.50 -6.18 8.92
CA LEU A 58 8.34 -6.16 8.03
C LEU A 58 8.74 -5.43 6.75
N ILE A 59 8.34 -5.95 5.59
CA ILE A 59 8.46 -5.29 4.28
C ILE A 59 7.06 -4.98 3.73
N GLU A 60 6.82 -3.73 3.36
CA GLU A 60 5.64 -3.34 2.57
C GLU A 60 6.06 -2.95 1.15
N ILE A 61 5.40 -3.51 0.14
CA ILE A 61 5.53 -3.12 -1.26
C ILE A 61 4.48 -2.05 -1.58
N HIS A 62 4.93 -0.89 -2.06
CA HIS A 62 4.02 0.20 -2.41
C HIS A 62 3.50 0.06 -3.85
N ALA A 63 2.21 -0.28 -4.00
CA ALA A 63 1.49 -0.42 -5.27
C ALA A 63 0.20 0.42 -5.31
N ALA A 64 0.31 1.67 -4.87
CA ALA A 64 -0.81 2.60 -4.69
C ALA A 64 -0.44 4.00 -5.19
N HIS A 65 -1.38 4.95 -5.05
CA HIS A 65 -1.17 6.39 -5.17
C HIS A 65 -0.59 6.88 -6.50
N GLY A 66 -0.77 6.08 -7.55
CA GLY A 66 -0.28 6.43 -8.90
C GLY A 66 1.24 6.35 -9.03
N TYR A 67 1.92 5.65 -8.13
CA TYR A 67 3.31 5.27 -8.35
C TYR A 67 3.41 4.06 -9.26
N LEU A 68 4.65 3.73 -9.64
CA LEU A 68 5.00 2.78 -10.68
C LEU A 68 4.19 1.48 -10.72
N LEU A 69 4.00 0.78 -9.60
CA LEU A 69 3.24 -0.49 -9.63
C LEU A 69 1.73 -0.24 -9.81
N HIS A 70 1.19 0.84 -9.25
CA HIS A 70 -0.21 1.24 -9.43
C HIS A 70 -0.49 1.68 -10.88
N GLU A 71 0.46 2.41 -11.44
CA GLU A 71 0.54 2.79 -12.85
C GLU A 71 0.34 1.58 -13.78
N PHE A 72 1.03 0.45 -13.55
CA PHE A 72 0.78 -0.77 -14.35
C PHE A 72 -0.62 -1.35 -14.14
N MET A 73 -1.16 -1.28 -12.93
CA MET A 73 -2.46 -1.86 -12.61
C MET A 73 -3.62 -1.11 -13.27
N SER A 74 -3.62 0.23 -13.18
CA SER A 74 -4.75 1.04 -13.62
C SER A 74 -4.82 1.20 -15.14
N PRO A 75 -5.96 0.87 -15.78
CA PRO A 75 -6.14 1.04 -17.23
C PRO A 75 -6.18 2.50 -17.67
N LEU A 76 -6.42 3.46 -16.77
CA LEU A 76 -6.37 4.89 -17.08
C LEU A 76 -4.98 5.31 -17.55
N SER A 77 -4.00 4.59 -17.05
CA SER A 77 -2.61 4.92 -17.20
C SER A 77 -1.90 3.86 -18.07
N ASN A 78 -2.36 2.59 -18.07
CA ASN A 78 -1.74 1.46 -18.80
C ASN A 78 -2.37 1.16 -20.14
N GLN A 79 -1.72 1.71 -21.17
CA GLN A 79 -2.05 1.56 -22.58
C GLN A 79 -1.06 0.64 -23.32
N ARG A 80 -0.28 -0.19 -22.58
CA ARG A 80 0.63 -1.13 -23.21
C ARG A 80 -0.14 -2.23 -23.95
N THR A 81 0.43 -2.69 -25.04
CA THR A 81 -0.12 -3.78 -25.87
C THR A 81 0.65 -5.09 -25.76
N ASP A 82 1.68 -5.12 -24.89
CA ASP A 82 2.49 -6.31 -24.62
C ASP A 82 1.95 -7.11 -23.42
N GLU A 83 2.78 -8.03 -22.90
CA GLU A 83 2.39 -8.93 -21.80
C GLU A 83 2.14 -8.23 -20.45
N TYR A 84 2.40 -6.93 -20.36
CA TYR A 84 2.19 -6.09 -19.16
C TYR A 84 1.04 -5.10 -19.30
N GLY A 85 0.26 -5.14 -20.39
CA GLY A 85 -0.92 -4.27 -20.57
C GLY A 85 -2.12 -4.97 -21.18
N GLY A 86 -3.19 -4.20 -21.40
CA GLY A 86 -4.47 -4.72 -21.89
C GLY A 86 -5.27 -5.35 -20.75
N ARG A 87 -5.45 -6.68 -20.75
CA ARG A 87 -6.29 -7.41 -19.78
C ARG A 87 -5.77 -7.36 -18.34
N PHE A 88 -6.66 -7.66 -17.39
CA PHE A 88 -6.38 -7.63 -15.94
C PHE A 88 -5.10 -8.41 -15.57
N GLU A 89 -4.95 -9.64 -16.05
CA GLU A 89 -3.81 -10.52 -15.70
C GLU A 89 -2.47 -9.95 -16.16
N ASN A 90 -2.47 -9.22 -17.28
CA ASN A 90 -1.27 -8.58 -17.80
C ASN A 90 -0.93 -7.32 -16.97
N ARG A 91 -1.94 -6.52 -16.61
CA ARG A 91 -1.75 -5.28 -15.82
C ARG A 91 -1.19 -5.55 -14.42
N ILE A 92 -1.57 -6.66 -13.79
CA ILE A 92 -1.07 -7.04 -12.46
C ILE A 92 0.26 -7.81 -12.50
N ARG A 93 0.73 -8.24 -13.69
CA ARG A 93 1.87 -9.13 -13.85
C ARG A 93 3.12 -8.60 -13.14
N PHE A 94 3.43 -7.34 -13.36
CA PHE A 94 4.63 -6.72 -12.78
C PHE A 94 4.59 -6.71 -11.25
N LEU A 95 3.45 -6.35 -10.64
CA LEU A 95 3.27 -6.42 -9.19
C LEU A 95 3.46 -7.87 -8.67
N CYS A 96 2.86 -8.85 -9.35
CA CYS A 96 2.97 -10.25 -8.95
C CYS A 96 4.43 -10.76 -9.02
N GLU A 97 5.17 -10.38 -10.06
CA GLU A 97 6.58 -10.72 -10.21
C GLU A 97 7.45 -10.08 -9.12
N VAL A 98 7.20 -8.80 -8.78
CA VAL A 98 7.88 -8.12 -7.66
C VAL A 98 7.57 -8.81 -6.33
N VAL A 99 6.30 -9.10 -6.06
CA VAL A 99 5.86 -9.78 -4.82
C VAL A 99 6.53 -11.15 -4.71
N GLN A 100 6.50 -11.97 -5.76
CA GLN A 100 7.12 -13.29 -5.74
C GLN A 100 8.64 -13.21 -5.54
N ALA A 101 9.31 -12.31 -6.27
CA ALA A 101 10.76 -12.14 -6.17
C ALA A 101 11.20 -11.67 -4.78
N VAL A 102 10.46 -10.72 -4.19
CA VAL A 102 10.70 -10.26 -2.82
C VAL A 102 10.38 -11.39 -1.83
N ARG A 103 9.23 -12.05 -1.93
CA ARG A 103 8.85 -13.14 -1.01
C ARG A 103 9.91 -14.24 -0.94
N ASN A 104 10.52 -14.60 -2.07
CA ASN A 104 11.54 -15.66 -2.18
C ASN A 104 12.82 -15.41 -1.37
N ILE A 105 13.12 -14.15 -1.01
CA ILE A 105 14.33 -13.83 -0.23
C ILE A 105 14.04 -13.54 1.26
N LEU A 106 12.77 -13.40 1.62
CA LEU A 106 12.35 -13.03 2.97
C LEU A 106 12.20 -14.29 3.83
N PRO A 107 12.61 -14.28 5.11
CA PRO A 107 12.36 -15.39 6.03
C PRO A 107 10.87 -15.75 6.13
N ASP A 108 10.54 -17.05 6.21
CA ASP A 108 9.14 -17.54 6.16
C ASP A 108 8.17 -16.84 7.13
N GLN A 109 8.65 -16.46 8.32
CA GLN A 109 7.83 -15.83 9.36
C GLN A 109 7.77 -14.30 9.25
N MET A 110 8.54 -13.69 8.35
CA MET A 110 8.56 -12.24 8.18
C MET A 110 7.34 -11.78 7.37
N PRO A 111 6.51 -10.86 7.90
CA PRO A 111 5.34 -10.38 7.17
C PRO A 111 5.74 -9.59 5.92
N LEU A 112 5.05 -9.90 4.82
CA LEU A 112 5.08 -9.16 3.57
C LEU A 112 3.73 -8.50 3.33
N TRP A 113 3.72 -7.18 3.28
CA TRP A 113 2.53 -6.38 3.04
C TRP A 113 2.55 -5.80 1.63
N VAL A 114 1.37 -5.53 1.09
CA VAL A 114 1.22 -4.76 -0.15
C VAL A 114 0.23 -3.64 0.09
N ARG A 115 0.65 -2.41 -0.18
CA ARG A 115 -0.23 -1.25 -0.17
C ARG A 115 -0.84 -1.05 -1.55
N ILE A 116 -2.16 -0.95 -1.63
CA ILE A 116 -2.88 -0.69 -2.88
C ILE A 116 -3.77 0.54 -2.81
N SER A 117 -4.00 1.17 -3.95
CA SER A 117 -5.16 2.03 -4.12
C SER A 117 -6.33 1.14 -4.50
N ALA A 118 -7.28 0.95 -3.60
CA ALA A 118 -8.38 0.01 -3.78
C ALA A 118 -9.31 0.39 -4.93
N ILE A 119 -9.42 1.69 -5.22
CA ILE A 119 -10.12 2.27 -6.36
C ILE A 119 -9.41 3.55 -6.82
N ASP A 120 -9.64 3.93 -8.09
CA ASP A 120 -9.11 5.16 -8.72
C ASP A 120 -10.01 6.39 -8.59
N TRP A 121 -11.26 6.23 -8.16
CA TRP A 121 -12.28 7.30 -8.12
C TRP A 121 -12.66 7.92 -9.48
N ILE A 122 -12.26 7.30 -10.59
CA ILE A 122 -12.61 7.72 -11.95
C ILE A 122 -13.26 6.54 -12.71
N SER A 123 -14.24 6.85 -13.56
CA SER A 123 -14.87 5.87 -14.45
C SER A 123 -13.85 5.17 -15.33
N ASP A 124 -14.09 3.89 -15.63
CA ASP A 124 -13.21 3.04 -16.44
C ASP A 124 -11.81 2.83 -15.84
N GLY A 125 -11.59 3.19 -14.57
CA GLY A 125 -10.35 2.97 -13.85
C GLY A 125 -10.27 1.65 -13.10
N TRP A 126 -9.31 1.57 -12.19
CA TRP A 126 -9.19 0.48 -11.23
C TRP A 126 -10.35 0.55 -10.22
N ASP A 127 -11.04 -0.57 -10.05
CA ASP A 127 -12.20 -0.69 -9.16
C ASP A 127 -11.98 -1.73 -8.04
N ILE A 128 -12.97 -1.81 -7.15
CA ILE A 128 -12.91 -2.67 -5.97
C ILE A 128 -13.00 -4.16 -6.32
N GLU A 129 -13.66 -4.54 -7.41
CA GLU A 129 -13.77 -5.94 -7.84
C GLU A 129 -12.41 -6.43 -8.38
N GLN A 130 -11.71 -5.57 -9.12
CA GLN A 130 -10.32 -5.80 -9.54
C GLN A 130 -9.38 -5.91 -8.33
N SER A 131 -9.56 -5.06 -7.30
CA SER A 131 -8.81 -5.17 -6.05
C SER A 131 -9.06 -6.49 -5.32
N ILE A 132 -10.30 -6.98 -5.25
CA ILE A 132 -10.64 -8.26 -4.63
C ILE A 132 -9.94 -9.41 -5.38
N ALA A 133 -10.04 -9.41 -6.71
CA ALA A 133 -9.38 -10.41 -7.56
C ALA A 133 -7.86 -10.40 -7.37
N LEU A 134 -7.25 -9.22 -7.33
CA LEU A 134 -5.83 -9.06 -7.04
C LEU A 134 -5.47 -9.61 -5.66
N CYS A 135 -6.27 -9.31 -4.63
CA CYS A 135 -6.01 -9.78 -3.27
C CYS A 135 -6.02 -11.31 -3.14
N HIS A 136 -6.90 -12.00 -3.89
CA HIS A 136 -6.85 -13.48 -3.97
C HIS A 136 -5.51 -13.99 -4.52
N ILE A 137 -5.00 -13.34 -5.57
CA ILE A 137 -3.73 -13.70 -6.20
C ILE A 137 -2.57 -13.40 -5.24
N LEU A 138 -2.51 -12.18 -4.68
CA LEU A 138 -1.47 -11.78 -3.74
C LEU A 138 -1.42 -12.69 -2.51
N LYS A 139 -2.57 -13.10 -1.98
CA LYS A 139 -2.64 -14.10 -0.90
C LYS A 139 -1.95 -15.41 -1.29
N SER A 140 -2.19 -15.90 -2.51
CA SER A 140 -1.56 -17.13 -3.00
C SER A 140 -0.04 -17.01 -3.19
N LEU A 141 0.46 -15.78 -3.38
CA LEU A 141 1.90 -15.48 -3.51
C LEU A 141 2.57 -15.24 -2.15
N GLY A 142 1.85 -15.40 -1.02
CA GLY A 142 2.39 -15.25 0.32
C GLY A 142 2.41 -13.81 0.85
N VAL A 143 1.50 -12.95 0.37
CA VAL A 143 1.22 -11.65 1.01
C VAL A 143 0.35 -11.86 2.25
N ASP A 144 0.76 -11.26 3.35
CA ASP A 144 0.13 -11.45 4.67
C ASP A 144 -0.97 -10.42 4.94
N LEU A 145 -0.80 -9.18 4.47
CA LEU A 145 -1.75 -8.09 4.71
C LEU A 145 -1.79 -7.10 3.54
N ILE A 146 -2.99 -6.57 3.28
CA ILE A 146 -3.20 -5.48 2.32
C ILE A 146 -3.43 -4.16 3.06
N ASP A 147 -2.55 -3.17 2.86
CA ASP A 147 -2.78 -1.79 3.29
C ASP A 147 -3.72 -1.09 2.28
N CYS A 148 -4.94 -0.77 2.74
CA CYS A 148 -6.05 -0.37 1.89
C CYS A 148 -6.14 1.15 1.78
N SER A 149 -5.51 1.71 0.74
CA SER A 149 -5.61 3.13 0.38
C SER A 149 -6.50 3.35 -0.85
N SER A 150 -6.47 4.52 -1.48
CA SER A 150 -7.20 4.80 -2.73
C SER A 150 -6.62 5.99 -3.51
N GLY A 151 -6.97 6.07 -4.80
CA GLY A 151 -6.71 7.21 -5.68
C GLY A 151 -5.23 7.45 -6.01
N GLY A 152 -4.97 8.65 -6.52
CA GLY A 152 -3.65 9.17 -6.86
C GLY A 152 -3.18 8.87 -8.28
N ILE A 153 -3.96 8.17 -9.11
CA ILE A 153 -3.49 7.74 -10.44
C ILE A 153 -3.51 8.88 -11.46
N VAL A 154 -4.53 9.75 -11.39
CA VAL A 154 -4.68 10.88 -12.29
C VAL A 154 -5.20 12.11 -11.52
N PRO A 155 -4.94 13.33 -12.00
CA PRO A 155 -5.54 14.53 -11.41
C PRO A 155 -7.06 14.55 -11.59
N GLY A 156 -7.75 15.28 -10.71
CA GLY A 156 -9.19 15.57 -10.88
C GLY A 156 -10.14 14.51 -10.31
N GLU A 157 -9.62 13.52 -9.58
CA GLU A 157 -10.39 12.58 -8.78
C GLU A 157 -11.36 13.32 -7.85
N LYS A 158 -12.62 12.87 -7.80
CA LYS A 158 -13.63 13.39 -6.88
C LYS A 158 -13.98 12.30 -5.87
N PHE A 159 -13.61 12.53 -4.62
CA PHE A 159 -13.97 11.66 -3.51
C PHE A 159 -14.50 12.48 -2.35
N VAL A 160 -15.42 11.88 -1.58
CA VAL A 160 -15.96 12.49 -0.37
C VAL A 160 -15.02 12.16 0.78
N LEU A 161 -14.27 13.16 1.23
CA LEU A 161 -13.43 13.02 2.41
C LEU A 161 -14.30 12.96 3.68
N GLY A 162 -13.90 12.08 4.59
CA GLY A 162 -14.57 11.88 5.87
C GLY A 162 -13.78 10.93 6.75
N ALA A 163 -14.17 10.84 8.02
CA ALA A 163 -13.57 9.92 8.97
C ALA A 163 -13.68 8.47 8.45
N GLY A 164 -12.55 7.79 8.27
CA GLY A 164 -12.53 6.39 7.82
C GLY A 164 -13.05 6.19 6.39
N TYR A 165 -12.93 7.18 5.50
CA TYR A 165 -13.51 7.11 4.15
C TYR A 165 -13.04 5.92 3.29
N GLN A 166 -11.93 5.28 3.65
CA GLN A 166 -11.39 4.10 2.95
C GLN A 166 -11.65 2.78 3.70
N THR A 167 -12.20 2.82 4.91
CA THR A 167 -12.38 1.63 5.75
C THR A 167 -13.30 0.60 5.10
N ALA A 168 -14.29 1.04 4.32
CA ALA A 168 -15.16 0.14 3.57
C ALA A 168 -14.39 -0.72 2.55
N PHE A 169 -13.27 -0.23 2.00
CA PHE A 169 -12.43 -1.03 1.11
C PHE A 169 -11.72 -2.13 1.89
N SER A 170 -11.15 -1.80 3.05
CA SER A 170 -10.55 -2.77 3.97
C SER A 170 -11.54 -3.88 4.34
N ASP A 171 -12.77 -3.51 4.71
CA ASP A 171 -13.80 -4.47 5.10
C ASP A 171 -14.17 -5.44 3.96
N ARG A 172 -14.38 -4.91 2.75
CA ARG A 172 -14.67 -5.73 1.57
C ARG A 172 -13.52 -6.67 1.22
N LEU A 173 -12.30 -6.16 1.11
CA LEU A 173 -11.12 -6.98 0.79
C LEU A 173 -10.89 -8.07 1.83
N ARG A 174 -11.06 -7.74 3.12
CA ARG A 174 -10.94 -8.70 4.21
C ARG A 174 -11.95 -9.82 4.12
N ARG A 175 -13.23 -9.51 3.90
CA ARG A 175 -14.32 -10.50 3.88
C ARG A 175 -14.30 -11.34 2.61
N GLU A 176 -14.12 -10.70 1.45
CA GLU A 176 -14.30 -11.32 0.14
C GLU A 176 -13.01 -12.04 -0.29
N ALA A 177 -11.84 -11.41 -0.14
CA ALA A 177 -10.56 -12.05 -0.48
C ALA A 177 -9.99 -12.92 0.66
N LYS A 178 -10.55 -12.81 1.88
CA LYS A 178 -10.12 -13.56 3.09
C LYS A 178 -8.64 -13.36 3.40
N ILE A 179 -8.11 -12.16 3.19
CA ILE A 179 -6.74 -11.75 3.53
C ILE A 179 -6.78 -10.73 4.67
N ALA A 180 -5.75 -10.64 5.50
CA ALA A 180 -5.72 -9.60 6.52
C ALA A 180 -5.63 -8.22 5.87
N THR A 181 -6.19 -7.20 6.51
CA THR A 181 -6.21 -5.84 5.97
C THR A 181 -5.87 -4.78 7.01
N GLY A 182 -5.22 -3.72 6.54
CA GLY A 182 -4.98 -2.49 7.27
C GLY A 182 -5.89 -1.37 6.76
N ALA A 183 -6.66 -0.75 7.65
CA ALA A 183 -7.46 0.43 7.33
C ALA A 183 -6.65 1.71 7.60
N VAL A 184 -6.66 2.62 6.62
CA VAL A 184 -6.05 3.95 6.70
C VAL A 184 -7.02 5.00 6.17
N GLY A 185 -6.80 6.27 6.51
CA GLY A 185 -7.56 7.39 5.93
C GLY A 185 -8.44 8.11 6.93
N MET A 186 -7.96 9.25 7.43
CA MET A 186 -8.66 10.09 8.41
C MET A 186 -9.16 9.29 9.63
N ILE A 187 -8.28 8.44 10.16
CA ILE A 187 -8.49 7.77 11.45
C ILE A 187 -7.69 8.56 12.49
N THR A 188 -8.39 9.27 13.36
CA THR A 188 -7.79 10.21 14.33
C THR A 188 -8.25 9.96 15.75
N GLU A 189 -9.44 9.40 15.96
CA GLU A 189 -9.98 9.18 17.30
C GLU A 189 -9.75 7.75 17.80
N PRO A 190 -9.36 7.54 19.07
CA PRO A 190 -9.21 6.19 19.62
C PRO A 190 -10.46 5.33 19.51
N ALA A 191 -11.64 5.93 19.72
CA ALA A 191 -12.92 5.23 19.60
C ALA A 191 -13.20 4.77 18.15
N GLN A 192 -12.80 5.58 17.16
CA GLN A 192 -12.90 5.21 15.74
C GLN A 192 -12.01 4.01 15.44
N ALA A 193 -10.75 4.02 15.86
CA ALA A 193 -9.82 2.91 15.67
C ALA A 193 -10.32 1.61 16.35
N ASP A 194 -10.79 1.71 17.60
CA ASP A 194 -11.36 0.57 18.34
C ASP A 194 -12.60 0.00 17.64
N GLN A 195 -13.50 0.86 17.14
CA GLN A 195 -14.69 0.44 16.40
C GLN A 195 -14.32 -0.32 15.12
N ILE A 196 -13.35 0.16 14.35
CA ILE A 196 -12.88 -0.50 13.11
C ILE A 196 -12.45 -1.94 13.40
N LEU A 197 -11.64 -2.15 14.45
CA LEU A 197 -11.17 -3.46 14.84
C LEU A 197 -12.29 -4.35 15.39
N ARG A 198 -13.11 -3.85 16.33
CA ARG A 198 -14.17 -4.64 16.98
C ARG A 198 -15.26 -5.10 16.01
N THR A 199 -15.53 -4.31 14.99
CA THR A 199 -16.54 -4.65 13.96
C THR A 199 -15.96 -5.49 12.82
N GLY A 200 -14.66 -5.81 12.87
CA GLY A 200 -13.97 -6.65 11.91
C GLY A 200 -13.77 -6.01 10.54
N GLN A 201 -13.79 -4.67 10.47
CA GLN A 201 -13.56 -3.91 9.23
C GLN A 201 -12.09 -3.95 8.78
N ALA A 202 -11.17 -4.18 9.71
CA ALA A 202 -9.75 -4.38 9.44
C ALA A 202 -9.12 -5.21 10.54
N ASP A 203 -7.95 -5.80 10.25
CA ASP A 203 -7.11 -6.48 11.26
C ASP A 203 -6.10 -5.51 11.86
N MET A 204 -5.80 -4.40 11.17
CA MET A 204 -4.93 -3.33 11.64
C MET A 204 -5.48 -1.93 11.31
N VAL A 205 -5.12 -0.95 12.14
CA VAL A 205 -5.41 0.46 11.92
C VAL A 205 -4.09 1.20 11.71
N LEU A 206 -3.98 1.90 10.59
CA LEU A 206 -2.80 2.64 10.17
C LEU A 206 -3.04 4.14 10.33
N ILE A 207 -2.13 4.82 11.02
CA ILE A 207 -2.29 6.21 11.44
C ILE A 207 -1.14 7.03 10.88
N GLY A 208 -1.47 7.98 9.99
CA GLY A 208 -0.51 8.87 9.36
C GLY A 208 -0.42 10.24 10.05
N ARG A 209 -1.15 11.23 9.52
CA ARG A 209 -1.08 12.65 9.93
C ARG A 209 -1.27 12.90 11.42
N GLU A 210 -2.05 12.07 12.11
CA GLU A 210 -2.27 12.23 13.55
C GLU A 210 -1.00 11.92 14.36
N MET A 211 -0.23 10.90 13.97
CA MET A 211 1.07 10.59 14.59
C MET A 211 2.12 11.70 14.38
N LEU A 212 1.98 12.51 13.32
CA LEU A 212 2.85 13.67 13.09
C LEU A 212 2.56 14.82 14.06
N ARG A 213 1.29 15.02 14.42
CA ARG A 213 0.86 16.08 15.34
C ARG A 213 0.96 15.64 16.80
N ASP A 214 0.74 14.35 17.04
CA ASP A 214 0.84 13.72 18.35
C ASP A 214 1.56 12.36 18.28
N PRO A 215 2.87 12.32 18.55
CA PRO A 215 3.64 11.08 18.54
C PRO A 215 3.28 10.12 19.68
N TYR A 216 2.52 10.58 20.69
CA TYR A 216 2.05 9.75 21.82
C TYR A 216 0.60 9.31 21.67
N TRP A 217 0.02 9.47 20.48
CA TRP A 217 -1.37 9.12 20.18
C TRP A 217 -1.73 7.71 20.66
N ALA A 218 -0.89 6.70 20.36
CA ALA A 218 -1.17 5.32 20.76
C ALA A 218 -1.26 5.13 22.29
N ARG A 219 -0.45 5.88 23.07
CA ARG A 219 -0.51 5.85 24.54
C ARG A 219 -1.76 6.54 25.06
N ARG A 220 -2.14 7.69 24.48
CA ARG A 220 -3.41 8.36 24.81
C ARG A 220 -4.61 7.48 24.46
N ALA A 221 -4.58 6.84 23.31
CA ALA A 221 -5.63 5.93 22.85
C ALA A 221 -5.81 4.77 23.83
N ALA A 222 -4.71 4.12 24.23
CA ALA A 222 -4.75 3.06 25.23
C ALA A 222 -5.34 3.55 26.57
N LYS A 223 -4.94 4.73 27.07
CA LYS A 223 -5.52 5.31 28.29
C LYS A 223 -7.03 5.57 28.17
N GLN A 224 -7.47 6.16 27.06
CA GLN A 224 -8.89 6.46 26.79
C GLN A 224 -9.73 5.18 26.67
N LEU A 225 -9.20 4.16 26.03
CA LEU A 225 -9.83 2.84 25.84
C LEU A 225 -9.62 1.89 27.03
N ARG A 226 -9.01 2.38 28.12
CA ARG A 226 -8.71 1.61 29.35
C ARG A 226 -7.92 0.33 29.07
N GLN A 227 -6.99 0.38 28.13
CA GLN A 227 -6.04 -0.68 27.82
C GLN A 227 -4.72 -0.47 28.57
N PRO A 228 -3.94 -1.55 28.82
CA PRO A 228 -2.60 -1.42 29.39
C PRO A 228 -1.72 -0.49 28.54
N VAL A 229 -1.04 0.45 29.20
CA VAL A 229 -0.08 1.37 28.55
C VAL A 229 1.32 0.99 28.98
N SER A 230 2.15 0.55 28.02
CA SER A 230 3.59 0.43 28.26
C SER A 230 4.27 1.76 27.96
N VAL A 231 4.98 2.30 28.95
CA VAL A 231 5.73 3.55 28.82
C VAL A 231 7.19 3.35 29.22
N PRO A 232 8.14 4.06 28.60
CA PRO A 232 9.51 4.11 29.09
C PRO A 232 9.52 4.55 30.55
N LYS A 233 10.41 3.95 31.36
CA LYS A 233 10.52 4.23 32.80
C LYS A 233 10.60 5.72 33.15
N GLN A 234 11.19 6.52 32.27
CA GLN A 234 11.34 7.97 32.41
C GLN A 234 9.98 8.71 32.39
N TYR A 235 8.94 8.12 31.80
CA TYR A 235 7.61 8.72 31.65
C TYR A 235 6.56 8.12 32.57
N ASP A 236 6.91 7.13 33.39
CA ASP A 236 6.01 6.39 34.27
C ASP A 236 5.04 7.32 35.05
N ARG A 237 5.60 8.33 35.72
CA ARG A 237 4.86 9.31 36.54
C ARG A 237 3.93 10.25 35.77
N ALA A 238 4.03 10.31 34.43
CA ALA A 238 3.18 11.15 33.60
C ALA A 238 1.96 10.40 33.06
N TRP A 239 1.98 9.06 33.08
CA TRP A 239 0.95 8.22 32.49
C TRP A 239 0.12 7.43 33.51
N HIS A 240 0.67 7.22 34.71
CA HIS A 240 -0.02 6.68 35.88
C HIS A 240 -0.81 7.74 36.66
#